data_AF-A0A931UC02-F1
#
_entry.id   AF-A0A931UC02-F1
#
_cell.length_a   1.000
_cell.length_b   1.000
_cell.length_c   1.000
_cell.angle_alpha   90.00
_cell.angle_beta   90.00
_cell.angle_gamma   90.00
#
_symmetry.space_group_name_H-M   'P 1'
#
loop_
_entity.id
_entity.type
_entity.pdbx_description
1 polymer ?
#
loop_
_entity_poly.entity_id
_entity_poly.type
_entity_poly.pdbx_seq_one_letter_code
_entity_poly.pdbx_strand_id
1 'polypeptide(L)' 'MEQGKILVAEDEESLRWVLKKALEDEGYWVQIAATGKLAREYLGGTR' A
#
# COMPACT_ATOMS: atom_id res chain seq x y z
N MET A 1 -15.01 5.21 -13.89
CA MET A 1 -13.54 5.34 -13.83
C MET A 1 -13.07 4.19 -12.95
N GLU A 2 -12.19 3.31 -13.42
CA GLU A 2 -11.58 2.33 -12.51
C GLU A 2 -10.75 3.12 -11.49
N GLN A 3 -10.98 2.89 -10.19
CA GLN A 3 -10.17 3.50 -9.15
C GLN A 3 -8.70 3.09 -9.33
N GLY A 4 -7.78 4.03 -9.09
CA GLY A 4 -6.35 3.81 -9.26
C GLY A 4 -5.74 2.83 -8.26
N LYS A 5 -4.46 2.51 -8.46
CA LYS A 5 -3.65 1.66 -7.58
C LYS A 5 -2.91 2.52 -6.53
N ILE A 6 -3.07 2.18 -5.25
CA ILE A 6 -2.40 2.83 -4.12
C ILE A 6 -1.34 1.90 -3.53
N LEU A 7 -0.17 2.44 -3.20
CA LEU A 7 0.85 1.78 -2.40
C LEU A 7 0.93 2.47 -1.04
N VAL A 8 0.67 1.73 0.04
CA VAL A 8 0.83 2.21 1.43
C VAL A 8 2.12 1.63 2.00
N ALA A 9 3.00 2.50 2.46
CA ALA A 9 4.21 2.14 3.20
C ALA A 9 4.02 2.52 4.68
N GLU A 10 3.87 1.51 5.53
CA GLU A 10 3.50 1.68 6.94
C GLU A 10 4.16 0.56 7.75
N ASP A 11 4.86 0.85 8.83
CA ASP A 11 5.61 -0.14 9.62
C ASP A 11 4.74 -0.81 10.69
N GLU A 12 3.75 -0.11 11.24
CA GLU A 12 2.84 -0.65 12.24
C GLU A 12 1.75 -1.56 11.60
N GLU A 13 1.64 -2.81 12.05
CA GLU A 13 0.70 -3.78 11.48
C GLU A 13 -0.77 -3.39 11.60
N SER A 14 -1.19 -2.91 12.78
CA SER A 14 -2.58 -2.49 13.03
C SER A 14 -2.98 -1.35 12.11
N LEU A 15 -2.18 -0.28 12.06
CA LEU A 15 -2.45 0.87 11.20
C LEU A 15 -2.46 0.49 9.72
N ARG A 16 -1.50 -0.32 9.27
CA ARG A 16 -1.41 -0.82 7.90
C ARG A 16 -2.63 -1.61 7.47
N TRP A 17 -3.18 -2.43 8.37
CA TRP A 17 -4.40 -3.20 8.12
C TRP A 17 -5.63 -2.29 8.01
N VAL A 18 -5.78 -1.31 8.92
CA VAL A 18 -6.89 -0.34 8.90
C VAL A 18 -6.86 0.46 7.60
N LEU A 19 -5.70 0.97 7.20
CA LEU A 19 -5.53 1.73 5.95
C LEU A 19 -5.89 0.90 4.72
N LYS A 20 -5.45 -0.38 4.67
CA LYS A 20 -5.79 -1.28 3.57
C LYS A 20 -7.31 -1.42 3.44
N LYS A 21 -7.99 -1.71 4.55
CA LYS A 21 -9.44 -1.94 4.56
C LYS A 21 -10.23 -0.72 4.16
N ALA A 22 -9.93 0.43 4.76
CA ALA A 22 -10.60 1.68 4.43
C ALA A 22 -10.46 2.04 2.94
N LEU A 23 -9.27 1.87 2.35
CA LEU A 23 -9.05 2.19 0.94
C LEU A 23 -9.64 1.15 -0.03
N GLU A 24 -9.63 -0.15 0.34
CA GLU A 24 -10.28 -1.19 -0.45
C GLU A 24 -11.81 -1.04 -0.44
N ASP A 25 -12.41 -0.63 0.69
CA ASP A 25 -13.85 -0.37 0.82
C ASP A 25 -14.29 0.83 -0.04
N GLU A 26 -13.40 1.79 -0.29
CA GLU A 26 -13.60 2.91 -1.25
C GLU A 26 -13.36 2.50 -2.72
N GLY A 27 -13.02 1.23 -2.97
CA GLY A 27 -12.86 0.64 -4.30
C GLY A 27 -11.45 0.73 -4.89
N TYR A 28 -10.46 1.23 -4.15
CA TYR A 28 -9.07 1.26 -4.63
C TYR A 28 -8.43 -0.12 -4.58
N TRP A 29 -7.52 -0.38 -5.53
CA TRP A 29 -6.61 -1.52 -5.42
C TRP A 29 -5.42 -1.11 -4.55
N VAL A 30 -5.16 -1.84 -3.44
CA VAL A 30 -4.18 -1.42 -2.43
C VAL A 30 -3.04 -2.44 -2.28
N GLN A 31 -1.82 -2.01 -2.61
CA GLN A 31 -0.57 -2.70 -2.24
C GLN A 31 -0.09 -2.19 -0.89
N ILE A 32 0.37 -3.12 -0.07
CA ILE A 32 0.91 -2.83 1.26
C ILE A 32 2.40 -3.15 1.30
N ALA A 33 3.20 -2.26 1.87
CA ALA A 33 4.61 -2.45 2.19
C ALA A 33 4.88 -2.19 3.68
N ALA A 34 5.43 -3.18 4.39
CA ALA A 34 5.79 -3.06 5.80
C ALA A 34 7.08 -2.27 6.06
N THR A 35 7.83 -1.95 5.00
CA THR A 35 9.11 -1.22 5.09
C THR A 35 9.32 -0.35 3.86
N GLY A 36 10.14 0.70 4.00
CA GLY A 36 10.56 1.53 2.87
C GLY A 36 11.33 0.75 1.79
N LYS A 37 12.09 -0.28 2.17
CA LYS A 37 12.79 -1.17 1.22
C LYS A 37 11.77 -1.89 0.33
N LEU A 38 10.76 -2.50 0.93
CA LEU A 38 9.71 -3.21 0.22
C LEU A 38 8.88 -2.26 -0.67
N ALA A 39 8.59 -1.06 -0.17
CA ALA A 39 7.90 -0.03 -0.96
C ALA A 39 8.69 0.35 -2.22
N ARG A 40 10.02 0.52 -2.09
CA ARG A 40 10.90 0.77 -3.24
C ARG A 40 10.95 -0.40 -4.23
N GLU A 41 10.97 -1.64 -3.75
CA GLU A 41 10.91 -2.82 -4.61
C GLU A 41 9.61 -2.83 -5.43
N TYR A 42 8.48 -2.52 -4.81
CA TYR A 42 7.19 -2.40 -5.53
C TYR A 42 7.11 -1.24 -6.52
N LEU A 43 7.86 -0.16 -6.29
CA LEU A 43 7.99 0.97 -7.23
C LEU A 43 8.97 0.67 -8.38
N GLY A 44 9.62 -0.51 -8.42
CA GLY A 44 10.62 -0.85 -9.43
C GLY A 44 11.99 -0.21 -9.18
N GLY A 45 12.23 0.34 -7.99
CA GLY A 45 13.49 0.98 -7.62
C GLY A 45 14.61 -0.01 -7.33
N THR A 46 15.22 -0.58 -8.38
CA THR A 46 16.46 -1.36 -8.30
C THR A 46 17.67 -0.43 -8.14
N ARG A 47 18.05 -0.13 -6.90
CA ARG A 47 19.35 0.45 -6.53
C ARG A 47 19.80 -0.05 -5.18
#